data_AF-A0A3A8RN33-F1
#
_entry.id   AF-A0A3A8RN33-F1
#
_cell.length_a   1.000
_cell.length_b   1.000
_cell.length_c   1.000
_cell.angle_alpha   90.00
_cell.angle_beta   90.00
_cell.angle_gamma   90.00
#
_symmetry.space_group_name_H-M   'P 1'
#
loop_
_entity.id
_entity.type
_entity.pdbx_description
1 polymer ?
#
loop_
_entity_poly.entity_id
_entity_poly.type
_entity_poly.pdbx_seq_one_letter_code
_entity_poly.pdbx_strand_id
1 'polypeptide(L)'
;MRPCILALCLLALTGASRAEAEGKPVALIWKGSKDKAEAEAQKNAWGPLEKLLERTGLTPPEGHPRLIESKTLPGLKPGFWVWVLGTCAAGEAPSRLEQLKLLAPGTYGREVDVPEEQLACPQQEGASLTTRDETLKFPSGAALRVFTQDESEVADEEGRGNTVFQTRFHFVLFGKGGEVLDTADTLGDESVDSVSGPSGPVSYRCKLTRVEVSKKKGTLVLTRRCRAGAAECGSVVSADETITVTANDSSVSASEAARENEVRADCGD
;
A
#
# COMPACT_ATOMS: atom_id res chain seq x y z
N MET A 1 -62.05 -21.09 -47.14
CA MET A 1 -61.07 -21.83 -46.31
C MET A 1 -59.85 -20.95 -46.15
N ARG A 2 -59.37 -20.79 -44.90
CA ARG A 2 -58.11 -20.15 -44.49
C ARG A 2 -58.03 -18.60 -44.50
N PRO A 3 -57.19 -18.01 -43.60
CA PRO A 3 -57.56 -17.13 -42.48
C PRO A 3 -56.95 -15.70 -42.63
N CYS A 4 -57.30 -14.64 -41.89
CA CYS A 4 -57.17 -14.32 -40.45
C CYS A 4 -55.75 -13.91 -39.98
N ILE A 5 -55.69 -12.70 -39.39
CA ILE A 5 -54.82 -12.15 -38.31
C ILE A 5 -53.36 -11.71 -38.63
N LEU A 6 -53.02 -10.43 -38.40
CA LEU A 6 -52.26 -9.95 -37.21
C LEU A 6 -51.76 -8.50 -37.33
N ALA A 7 -52.36 -7.64 -36.51
CA ALA A 7 -51.75 -6.43 -35.98
C ALA A 7 -50.62 -6.82 -35.01
N LEU A 8 -49.49 -6.10 -35.04
CA LEU A 8 -48.51 -6.14 -33.96
C LEU A 8 -48.12 -4.69 -33.58
N CYS A 9 -48.54 -4.31 -32.39
CA CYS A 9 -48.14 -3.08 -31.70
C CYS A 9 -46.67 -3.16 -31.30
N LEU A 10 -45.91 -2.10 -31.62
CA LEU A 10 -44.60 -1.84 -31.03
C LEU A 10 -44.77 -1.49 -29.55
N LEU A 11 -44.31 -2.36 -28.66
CA LEU A 11 -44.12 -2.07 -27.24
C LEU A 11 -42.67 -1.63 -27.01
N ALA A 12 -42.55 -0.42 -26.46
CA ALA A 12 -41.30 0.23 -26.10
C ALA A 12 -40.50 -0.60 -25.09
N LEU A 13 -39.25 -0.88 -25.43
CA LEU A 13 -38.22 -1.33 -24.49
C LEU A 13 -37.77 -0.13 -23.64
N THR A 14 -38.51 0.15 -22.57
CA THR A 14 -38.00 1.00 -21.49
C THR A 14 -36.85 0.27 -20.81
N GLY A 15 -35.67 0.89 -20.82
CA GLY A 15 -34.46 0.37 -20.20
C GLY A 15 -34.68 0.00 -18.75
N ALA A 16 -34.46 -1.27 -18.43
CA ALA A 16 -34.25 -1.70 -17.07
C ALA A 16 -32.90 -1.12 -16.62
N SER A 17 -32.93 -0.04 -15.85
CA SER A 17 -31.84 0.31 -14.95
C SER A 17 -31.57 -0.93 -14.11
N ARG A 18 -30.42 -1.55 -14.33
CA ARG A 18 -29.95 -2.69 -13.56
C ARG A 18 -29.79 -2.20 -12.14
N ALA A 19 -30.75 -2.53 -11.26
CA ALA A 19 -30.56 -2.39 -9.83
C ALA A 19 -29.34 -3.27 -9.49
N GLU A 20 -28.19 -2.63 -9.22
CA GLU A 20 -27.10 -3.30 -8.52
C GLU A 20 -27.70 -3.77 -7.21
N ALA A 21 -27.74 -5.09 -7.00
CA ALA A 21 -28.12 -5.62 -5.70
C ALA A 21 -27.08 -5.10 -4.71
N GLU A 22 -27.47 -4.13 -3.87
CA GLU A 22 -26.66 -3.62 -2.78
C GLU A 22 -26.26 -4.82 -1.91
N GLY A 23 -25.00 -5.21 -2.01
CA GLY A 23 -24.44 -6.29 -1.21
C GLY A 23 -24.47 -5.91 0.27
N LYS A 24 -24.50 -6.91 1.14
CA LYS A 24 -24.42 -6.65 2.59
C LYS A 24 -23.11 -5.95 2.95
N PRO A 25 -23.13 -4.99 3.90
CA PRO A 25 -21.90 -4.43 4.45
C PRO A 25 -20.96 -5.50 4.98
N VAL A 26 -19.66 -5.19 5.00
CA VAL A 26 -18.61 -6.13 5.38
C VAL A 26 -17.80 -5.55 6.54
N ALA A 27 -17.70 -6.31 7.63
CA ALA A 27 -16.75 -6.05 8.70
C ALA A 27 -15.36 -6.55 8.31
N LEU A 28 -14.37 -5.68 8.42
CA LEU A 28 -12.95 -6.01 8.24
C LEU A 28 -12.38 -6.40 9.61
N ILE A 29 -11.89 -7.62 9.74
CA ILE A 29 -11.47 -8.22 11.01
C ILE A 29 -10.02 -8.64 10.90
N TRP A 30 -9.16 -8.15 11.80
CA TRP A 30 -7.73 -8.45 11.80
C TRP A 30 -7.40 -9.82 12.36
N LYS A 31 -7.81 -10.06 13.61
CA LYS A 31 -7.58 -11.30 14.37
C LYS A 31 -8.70 -11.51 15.37
N GLY A 32 -8.77 -12.71 15.94
CA GLY A 32 -9.66 -13.02 17.05
C GLY A 32 -9.35 -14.38 17.64
N SER A 33 -9.94 -14.66 18.80
CA SER A 33 -9.89 -15.98 19.45
C SER A 33 -11.24 -16.29 20.12
N LYS A 34 -11.48 -17.57 20.42
CA LYS A 34 -12.58 -17.98 21.31
C LYS A 34 -12.30 -17.58 22.76
N ASP A 35 -11.03 -17.55 23.13
CA ASP A 35 -10.59 -17.11 24.45
C ASP A 35 -10.39 -15.59 24.46
N LYS A 36 -10.97 -14.92 25.45
CA LYS A 36 -10.91 -13.46 25.55
C LYS A 36 -9.49 -12.98 25.84
N ALA A 37 -8.78 -13.65 26.74
CA ALA A 37 -7.44 -13.23 27.14
C ALA A 37 -6.44 -13.39 25.99
N GLU A 38 -6.57 -14.46 25.19
CA GLU A 38 -5.80 -14.63 23.96
C GLU A 38 -6.09 -13.53 22.94
N ALA A 39 -7.37 -13.17 22.74
CA ALA A 39 -7.73 -12.07 21.85
C ALA A 39 -7.18 -10.71 22.35
N GLU A 40 -7.28 -10.44 23.65
CA GLU A 40 -6.71 -9.23 24.27
C GLU A 40 -5.18 -9.17 24.14
N ALA A 41 -4.48 -10.30 24.29
CA ALA A 41 -3.02 -10.37 24.14
C ALA A 41 -2.51 -9.98 22.74
N GLN A 42 -3.35 -10.11 21.71
CA GLN A 42 -3.02 -9.70 20.34
C GLN A 42 -2.85 -8.18 20.20
N LYS A 43 -3.34 -7.38 21.16
CA LYS A 43 -3.21 -5.92 21.16
C LYS A 43 -1.75 -5.46 21.04
N ASN A 44 -0.80 -6.21 21.59
CA ASN A 44 0.62 -5.84 21.53
C ASN A 44 1.18 -5.83 20.11
N ALA A 45 0.62 -6.62 19.20
CA ALA A 45 1.01 -6.63 17.79
C ALA A 45 0.35 -5.49 16.98
N TRP A 46 -0.56 -4.71 17.58
CA TRP A 46 -1.25 -3.63 16.89
C TRP A 46 -0.34 -2.42 16.68
N GLY A 47 0.38 -1.96 17.70
CA GLY A 47 1.15 -0.71 17.61
C GLY A 47 2.13 -0.64 16.44
N PRO A 48 2.95 -1.68 16.16
CA PRO A 48 3.80 -1.71 14.96
C PRO A 48 3.00 -1.72 13.65
N LEU A 49 1.87 -2.44 13.61
CA LEU A 49 1.00 -2.51 12.45
C LEU A 49 0.32 -1.17 12.18
N GLU A 50 -0.23 -0.50 13.21
CA GLU A 50 -0.88 0.81 13.13
C GLU A 50 0.04 1.85 12.49
N LYS A 51 1.27 1.98 12.99
CA LYS A 51 2.27 2.91 12.43
C LYS A 51 2.59 2.62 10.97
N LEU A 52 2.58 1.35 10.58
CA LEU A 52 2.81 0.94 9.21
C LEU A 52 1.61 1.27 8.32
N LEU A 53 0.39 0.99 8.79
CA LEU A 53 -0.85 1.34 8.10
C LEU A 53 -0.91 2.86 7.85
N GLU A 54 -0.73 3.67 8.89
CA GLU A 54 -0.69 5.14 8.82
C GLU A 54 0.36 5.63 7.80
N ARG A 55 1.59 5.10 7.87
CA ARG A 55 2.66 5.47 6.93
C ARG A 55 2.30 5.16 5.48
N THR A 56 1.54 4.09 5.26
CA THR A 56 1.10 3.67 3.92
C THR A 56 -0.24 4.28 3.51
N GLY A 57 -0.72 5.28 4.26
CA GLY A 57 -1.95 6.01 3.98
C GLY A 57 -3.22 5.24 4.29
N LEU A 58 -3.15 4.12 5.02
CA LEU A 58 -4.35 3.40 5.46
C LEU A 58 -4.65 3.71 6.91
N THR A 59 -5.78 4.38 7.17
CA THR A 59 -6.13 4.82 8.52
C THR A 59 -7.42 4.15 8.97
N PRO A 60 -7.40 3.34 10.04
CA PRO A 60 -8.62 2.84 10.66
C PRO A 60 -9.51 4.02 11.13
N PRO A 61 -10.84 3.87 11.10
CA PRO A 61 -11.73 4.86 11.67
C PRO A 61 -11.49 5.05 13.17
N GLU A 62 -11.93 6.18 13.71
CA GLU A 62 -11.78 6.49 15.13
C GLU A 62 -12.31 5.35 16.03
N GLY A 63 -11.59 5.10 17.13
CA GLY A 63 -11.91 4.03 18.07
C GLY A 63 -11.65 2.62 17.55
N HIS A 64 -11.03 2.48 16.37
CA HIS A 64 -10.57 1.19 15.85
C HIS A 64 -9.05 1.06 15.97
N PRO A 65 -8.53 -0.17 16.14
CA PRO A 65 -9.24 -1.43 16.16
C PRO A 65 -10.01 -1.58 17.46
N ARG A 66 -11.23 -2.13 17.38
CA ARG A 66 -12.06 -2.39 18.57
C ARG A 66 -12.19 -3.88 18.80
N LEU A 67 -11.96 -4.30 20.04
CA LEU A 67 -12.23 -5.67 20.46
C LEU A 67 -13.71 -5.81 20.82
N ILE A 68 -14.42 -6.70 20.13
CA ILE A 68 -15.83 -7.00 20.42
C ILE A 68 -16.05 -8.50 20.54
N GLU A 69 -17.11 -8.90 21.24
CA GLU A 69 -17.61 -10.25 21.14
C GLU A 69 -18.43 -10.37 19.85
N SER A 70 -18.08 -11.32 18.98
CA SER A 70 -18.75 -11.59 17.69
C SER A 70 -20.29 -11.56 17.73
N LYS A 71 -20.93 -12.00 18.83
CA LYS A 71 -22.40 -11.99 18.95
C LYS A 71 -23.01 -10.58 18.96
N THR A 72 -22.23 -9.55 19.25
CA THR A 72 -22.70 -8.16 19.31
C THR A 72 -22.71 -7.48 17.94
N LEU A 73 -22.15 -8.13 16.90
CA LEU A 73 -22.18 -7.65 15.54
C LEU A 73 -23.04 -8.61 14.69
N PRO A 74 -24.28 -8.22 14.35
CA PRO A 74 -25.18 -9.06 13.55
C PRO A 74 -24.54 -9.54 12.26
N GLY A 75 -24.76 -10.81 11.91
CA GLY A 75 -24.12 -11.49 10.78
C GLY A 75 -22.84 -12.27 11.13
N LEU A 76 -22.18 -11.94 12.25
CA LEU A 76 -21.06 -12.75 12.73
C LEU A 76 -21.50 -13.99 13.51
N LYS A 77 -20.71 -15.06 13.40
CA LYS A 77 -20.89 -16.29 14.19
C LYS A 77 -20.52 -16.05 15.66
N PRO A 78 -21.42 -16.29 16.64
CA PRO A 78 -21.13 -16.14 18.05
C PRO A 78 -19.99 -17.04 18.56
N GLY A 79 -19.39 -16.64 19.69
CA GLY A 79 -18.40 -17.44 20.44
C GLY A 79 -16.93 -17.05 20.22
N PHE A 80 -16.67 -15.92 19.56
CA PHE A 80 -15.34 -15.36 19.36
C PHE A 80 -15.25 -13.92 19.87
N TRP A 81 -14.07 -13.51 20.27
CA TRP A 81 -13.63 -12.13 20.48
C TRP A 81 -12.77 -11.71 19.31
N VAL A 82 -13.13 -10.62 18.62
CA VAL A 82 -12.53 -10.20 17.36
C VAL A 82 -12.12 -8.74 17.38
N TRP A 83 -10.97 -8.43 16.78
CA TRP A 83 -10.51 -7.07 16.52
C TRP A 83 -11.07 -6.59 15.20
N VAL A 84 -12.11 -5.77 15.27
CA VAL A 84 -12.73 -5.13 14.11
C VAL A 84 -11.91 -3.90 13.76
N LEU A 85 -11.52 -3.79 12.49
CA LEU A 85 -10.80 -2.66 11.90
C LEU A 85 -11.76 -1.62 11.32
N GLY A 86 -12.97 -2.02 10.95
CA GLY A 86 -14.00 -1.15 10.44
C GLY A 86 -15.13 -1.94 9.77
N THR A 87 -16.17 -1.24 9.34
CA THR A 87 -17.31 -1.77 8.59
C THR A 87 -17.48 -0.97 7.32
N CYS A 88 -17.42 -1.63 6.17
CA CYS A 88 -17.46 -0.99 4.86
C CYS A 88 -18.72 -1.36 4.10
N ALA A 89 -19.16 -0.50 3.19
CA ALA A 89 -20.11 -0.87 2.17
C ALA A 89 -19.54 -2.03 1.31
N ALA A 90 -20.42 -2.86 0.75
CA ALA A 90 -20.01 -4.05 -0.01
C ALA A 90 -19.07 -3.74 -1.18
N GLY A 91 -19.25 -2.60 -1.84
CA GLY A 91 -18.40 -2.16 -2.96
C GLY A 91 -17.00 -1.71 -2.53
N GLU A 92 -16.84 -1.16 -1.33
CA GLU A 92 -15.57 -0.63 -0.84
C GLU A 92 -14.72 -1.68 -0.12
N ALA A 93 -15.37 -2.67 0.48
CA ALA A 93 -14.70 -3.67 1.32
C ALA A 93 -13.59 -4.47 0.61
N PRO A 94 -13.73 -4.92 -0.66
CA PRO A 94 -12.73 -5.76 -1.30
C PRO A 94 -11.36 -5.07 -1.43
N SER A 95 -11.33 -3.84 -1.94
CA SER A 95 -10.07 -3.11 -2.14
C SER A 95 -9.39 -2.79 -0.81
N ARG A 96 -10.16 -2.40 0.22
CA ARG A 96 -9.64 -2.17 1.58
C ARG A 96 -9.11 -3.44 2.22
N LEU A 97 -9.83 -4.55 2.06
CA LEU A 97 -9.40 -5.84 2.58
C LEU A 97 -8.12 -6.33 1.90
N GLU A 98 -7.98 -6.12 0.59
CA GLU A 98 -6.76 -6.45 -0.15
C GLU A 98 -5.55 -5.69 0.41
N GLN A 99 -5.67 -4.37 0.59
CA GLN A 99 -4.60 -3.54 1.16
C GLN A 99 -4.25 -3.98 2.60
N LEU A 100 -5.25 -4.21 3.45
CA LEU A 100 -5.03 -4.71 4.81
C LEU A 100 -4.33 -6.06 4.83
N LYS A 101 -4.66 -6.98 3.91
CA LYS A 101 -4.03 -8.31 3.84
C LYS A 101 -2.56 -8.26 3.44
N LEU A 102 -2.11 -7.20 2.76
CA LEU A 102 -0.69 -7.04 2.44
C LEU A 102 0.14 -6.89 3.71
N LEU A 103 -0.35 -6.06 4.65
CA LEU A 103 0.34 -5.68 5.88
C LEU A 103 -0.10 -6.48 7.11
N ALA A 104 -1.25 -7.13 7.04
CA ALA A 104 -1.80 -7.99 8.07
C ALA A 104 -2.48 -9.21 7.42
N PRO A 105 -1.71 -10.23 7.00
CA PRO A 105 -2.22 -11.36 6.22
C PRO A 105 -3.34 -12.17 6.87
N GLY A 106 -3.49 -12.09 8.20
CA GLY A 106 -4.58 -12.72 8.94
C GLY A 106 -5.93 -12.02 8.80
N THR A 107 -5.97 -10.83 8.20
CA THR A 107 -7.19 -10.03 8.07
C THR A 107 -8.19 -10.68 7.11
N TYR A 108 -9.46 -10.66 7.48
CA TYR A 108 -10.55 -11.22 6.67
C TYR A 108 -11.80 -10.33 6.74
N GLY A 109 -12.65 -10.45 5.72
CA GLY A 109 -13.97 -9.81 5.67
C GLY A 109 -15.08 -10.78 6.07
N ARG A 110 -16.13 -10.27 6.70
CA ARG A 110 -17.40 -10.99 6.92
C ARG A 110 -18.57 -10.06 6.67
N GLU A 111 -19.57 -10.54 5.96
CA GLU A 111 -20.84 -9.84 5.82
C GLU A 111 -21.49 -9.65 7.19
N VAL A 112 -22.04 -8.46 7.40
CA VAL A 112 -22.71 -8.06 8.64
C VAL A 112 -23.98 -7.30 8.32
N ASP A 113 -24.92 -7.34 9.26
CA ASP A 113 -26.20 -6.64 9.14
C ASP A 113 -26.13 -5.35 9.98
N VAL A 114 -25.51 -4.32 9.39
CA VAL A 114 -25.27 -3.01 10.02
C VAL A 114 -25.88 -1.90 9.15
N PRO A 115 -26.60 -0.92 9.72
CA PRO A 115 -27.12 0.22 8.95
C PRO A 115 -26.01 1.05 8.30
N GLU A 116 -26.31 1.69 7.18
CA GLU A 116 -25.33 2.50 6.43
C GLU A 116 -24.74 3.64 7.27
N GLU A 117 -25.53 4.23 8.17
CA GLU A 117 -25.11 5.33 9.04
C GLU A 117 -24.08 4.90 10.10
N GLN A 118 -23.89 3.59 10.29
CA GLN A 118 -22.93 3.00 11.22
C GLN A 118 -21.71 2.41 10.49
N LEU A 119 -21.61 2.59 9.17
CA LEU A 119 -20.43 2.19 8.42
C LEU A 119 -19.27 3.14 8.74
N ALA A 120 -18.13 2.54 9.03
CA ALA A 120 -16.88 3.22 9.32
C ALA A 120 -15.79 2.42 8.62
N CYS A 121 -15.56 2.71 7.35
CA CYS A 121 -14.58 2.01 6.55
C CYS A 121 -13.19 2.63 6.76
N PRO A 122 -12.10 1.83 6.85
CA PRO A 122 -10.75 2.38 6.84
C PRO A 122 -10.53 3.29 5.63
N GLN A 123 -9.94 4.45 5.88
CA GLN A 123 -9.64 5.43 4.84
C GLN A 123 -8.34 5.04 4.14
N GLN A 124 -8.28 5.30 2.84
CA GLN A 124 -7.05 5.19 2.05
C GLN A 124 -6.73 6.56 1.49
N GLU A 125 -5.61 7.11 1.92
CA GLU A 125 -4.96 8.28 1.37
C GLU A 125 -3.80 7.84 0.47
N GLY A 126 -3.54 8.60 -0.60
CA GLY A 126 -2.49 8.29 -1.56
C GLY A 126 -2.74 7.01 -2.39
N ALA A 127 -1.70 6.57 -3.10
CA ALA A 127 -1.76 5.37 -3.91
C ALA A 127 -1.82 4.10 -3.05
N SER A 128 -2.38 3.03 -3.59
CA SER A 128 -2.38 1.71 -2.94
C SER A 128 -0.99 1.08 -2.97
N LEU A 129 -0.71 0.24 -1.98
CA LEU A 129 0.49 -0.58 -1.97
C LEU A 129 0.43 -1.64 -3.07
N THR A 130 1.57 -1.82 -3.73
CA THR A 130 1.81 -2.90 -4.67
C THR A 130 2.83 -3.86 -4.07
N THR A 131 2.56 -5.16 -4.16
CA THR A 131 3.52 -6.20 -3.72
C THR A 131 4.59 -6.39 -4.77
N ARG A 132 5.84 -6.61 -4.34
CA ARG A 132 6.89 -7.13 -5.20
C ARG A 132 7.23 -8.58 -4.91
N ASP A 133 7.84 -9.24 -5.88
CA ASP A 133 8.20 -10.65 -5.80
C ASP A 133 9.42 -10.92 -4.92
N GLU A 134 10.26 -9.90 -4.66
CA GLU A 134 11.45 -10.07 -3.84
C GLU A 134 11.05 -10.33 -2.38
N THR A 135 11.48 -11.48 -1.85
CA THR A 135 11.22 -11.88 -0.46
C THR A 135 12.45 -12.57 0.11
N LEU A 136 12.85 -12.19 1.33
CA LEU A 136 13.87 -12.92 2.10
C LEU A 136 13.20 -13.74 3.18
N LYS A 137 13.46 -15.05 3.20
CA LYS A 137 12.95 -15.95 4.26
C LYS A 137 14.06 -16.32 5.22
N PHE A 138 13.74 -16.34 6.51
CA PHE A 138 14.68 -16.68 7.57
C PHE A 138 14.34 -18.02 8.22
N PRO A 139 15.32 -18.73 8.81
CA PRO A 139 15.09 -20.01 9.48
C PRO A 139 14.08 -19.96 10.63
N SER A 140 13.93 -18.80 11.29
CA SER A 140 12.90 -18.57 12.33
C SER A 140 11.46 -18.66 11.81
N GLY A 141 11.27 -18.60 10.48
CA GLY A 141 9.98 -18.41 9.84
C GLY A 141 9.63 -16.95 9.59
N ALA A 142 10.47 -16.00 10.01
CA ALA A 142 10.34 -14.60 9.62
C ALA A 142 10.56 -14.42 8.11
N ALA A 143 9.93 -13.41 7.53
CA ALA A 143 10.06 -13.07 6.12
C ALA A 143 10.08 -11.57 5.89
N LEU A 144 11.11 -11.07 5.21
CA LEU A 144 11.13 -9.71 4.68
C LEU A 144 10.38 -9.69 3.35
N ARG A 145 9.34 -8.84 3.25
CA ARG A 145 8.60 -8.60 2.01
C ARG A 145 8.80 -7.15 1.57
N VAL A 146 8.76 -6.94 0.26
CA VAL A 146 8.93 -5.61 -0.35
C VAL A 146 7.59 -5.16 -0.94
N PHE A 147 7.23 -3.91 -0.63
CA PHE A 147 6.08 -3.24 -1.20
C PHE A 147 6.51 -1.91 -1.82
N THR A 148 5.74 -1.43 -2.79
CA THR A 148 5.94 -0.12 -3.39
C THR A 148 4.67 0.71 -3.30
N GLN A 149 4.83 2.01 -3.13
CA GLN A 149 3.75 3.00 -3.14
C GLN A 149 4.16 4.18 -4.01
N ASP A 150 3.29 4.60 -4.92
CA ASP A 150 3.52 5.81 -5.67
C ASP A 150 3.12 7.02 -4.83
N GLU A 151 4.04 7.95 -4.69
CA GLU A 151 3.88 9.23 -4.02
C GLU A 151 4.07 10.30 -5.11
N SER A 152 3.08 11.15 -5.32
CA SER A 152 3.17 12.19 -6.34
C SER A 152 2.70 13.52 -5.78
N GLU A 153 3.53 14.53 -5.95
CA GLU A 153 3.23 15.91 -5.66
C GLU A 153 3.24 16.68 -6.97
N VAL A 154 2.12 17.33 -7.29
CA VAL A 154 1.99 18.12 -8.52
C VAL A 154 2.01 19.60 -8.12
N ALA A 155 2.64 20.42 -8.96
CA ALA A 155 2.62 21.88 -8.79
C ALA A 155 1.17 22.40 -8.73
N ASP A 156 0.98 23.54 -8.06
CA ASP A 156 -0.35 24.16 -7.93
C ASP A 156 -0.91 24.60 -9.30
N GLU A 157 -2.20 24.95 -9.35
CA GLU A 157 -2.86 25.38 -10.60
C GLU A 157 -2.22 26.61 -11.25
N GLU A 158 -1.46 27.40 -10.49
CA GLU A 158 -0.71 28.57 -10.97
C GLU A 158 0.70 28.19 -11.47
N GLY A 159 1.03 26.89 -11.49
CA GLY A 159 2.34 26.38 -11.90
C GLY A 159 3.44 26.70 -10.89
N ARG A 160 3.10 26.99 -9.64
CA ARG A 160 4.08 27.21 -8.57
C ARG A 160 4.37 25.90 -7.87
N GLY A 161 5.66 25.65 -7.64
CA GLY A 161 6.15 24.43 -7.00
C GLY A 161 6.82 23.48 -7.98
N ASN A 162 7.33 22.37 -7.45
CA ASN A 162 7.95 21.32 -8.24
C ASN A 162 6.92 20.25 -8.55
N THR A 163 7.02 19.61 -9.71
CA THR A 163 6.33 18.34 -9.94
C THR A 163 7.28 17.22 -9.55
N VAL A 164 6.88 16.42 -8.57
CA VAL A 164 7.66 15.31 -8.04
C VAL A 164 6.85 14.03 -8.20
N PHE A 165 7.37 13.09 -8.98
CA PHE A 165 6.88 11.72 -9.03
C PHE A 165 7.91 10.84 -8.33
N GLN A 166 7.53 10.16 -7.27
CA GLN A 166 8.41 9.23 -6.58
C GLN A 166 7.70 7.92 -6.23
N THR A 167 8.45 6.84 -6.18
CA THR A 167 7.95 5.56 -5.66
C THR A 167 8.69 5.27 -4.37
N ARG A 168 7.95 5.09 -3.28
CA ARG A 168 8.47 4.64 -1.99
C ARG A 168 8.57 3.11 -1.98
N PHE A 169 9.70 2.60 -1.51
CA PHE A 169 9.87 1.18 -1.22
C PHE A 169 9.71 0.96 0.28
N HIS A 170 8.83 0.04 0.68
CA HIS A 170 8.65 -0.38 2.05
C HIS A 170 9.17 -1.81 2.22
N PHE A 171 10.10 -2.00 3.15
CA PHE A 171 10.63 -3.30 3.54
C PHE A 171 10.01 -3.66 4.88
N VAL A 172 9.16 -4.68 4.88
CA VAL A 172 8.42 -5.07 6.09
C VAL A 172 8.87 -6.46 6.49
N LEU A 173 9.43 -6.57 7.69
CA LEU A 173 9.82 -7.84 8.28
C LEU A 173 8.64 -8.41 9.04
N PHE A 174 8.05 -9.48 8.51
CA PHE A 174 6.99 -10.23 9.17
C PHE A 174 7.56 -11.37 9.98
N GLY A 175 7.01 -11.59 11.17
CA GLY A 175 7.26 -12.79 11.95
C GLY A 175 6.45 -13.98 11.41
N LYS A 176 6.68 -15.15 12.01
CA LYS A 176 6.03 -16.41 11.59
C LYS A 176 4.50 -16.33 11.67
N GLY A 177 3.95 -15.57 12.62
CA GLY A 177 2.51 -15.37 12.81
C GLY A 177 1.92 -14.21 11.98
N GLY A 178 2.71 -13.61 11.09
CA GLY A 178 2.30 -12.45 10.27
C GLY A 178 2.25 -11.13 11.03
N GLU A 179 2.76 -11.06 12.26
CA GLU A 179 3.01 -9.81 12.97
C GLU A 179 4.15 -9.02 12.32
N VAL A 180 4.06 -7.69 12.36
CA VAL A 180 5.15 -6.81 11.93
C VAL A 180 6.21 -6.79 13.03
N LEU A 181 7.42 -7.24 12.70
CA LEU A 181 8.57 -7.22 13.61
C LEU A 181 9.34 -5.91 13.50
N ASP A 182 9.60 -5.46 12.26
CA ASP A 182 10.33 -4.24 11.98
C ASP A 182 10.07 -3.74 10.55
N THR A 183 10.36 -2.48 10.29
CA THR A 183 10.11 -1.81 9.00
C THR A 183 11.25 -0.87 8.63
N ALA A 184 11.62 -0.86 7.35
CA ALA A 184 12.46 0.18 6.77
C ALA A 184 11.83 0.67 5.47
N ASP A 185 12.23 1.85 5.01
CA ASP A 185 11.80 2.36 3.71
C ASP A 185 12.94 3.13 3.01
N THR A 186 12.80 3.30 1.71
CA THR A 186 13.74 4.09 0.89
C THR A 186 13.06 4.60 -0.38
N LEU A 187 13.71 5.54 -1.07
CA LEU A 187 13.25 6.03 -2.37
C LEU A 187 13.61 5.05 -3.48
N GLY A 188 12.66 4.79 -4.36
CA GLY A 188 12.82 4.03 -5.60
C GLY A 188 13.01 4.96 -6.79
N ASP A 189 12.03 4.90 -7.70
CA ASP A 189 11.93 5.82 -8.83
C ASP A 189 11.66 7.24 -8.32
N GLU A 190 12.24 8.22 -8.99
CA GLU A 190 12.11 9.63 -8.65
C GLU A 190 12.24 10.46 -9.93
N SER A 191 11.35 11.41 -10.14
CA SER A 191 11.43 12.41 -11.21
C SER A 191 11.00 13.73 -10.62
N VAL A 192 11.91 14.69 -10.61
CA VAL A 192 11.69 16.04 -10.14
C VAL A 192 11.84 16.97 -11.32
N ASP A 193 10.77 17.67 -11.65
CA ASP A 193 10.77 18.76 -12.62
C ASP A 193 10.51 20.06 -11.85
N SER A 194 11.53 20.92 -11.77
CA SER A 194 11.45 22.18 -11.03
C SER A 194 11.14 23.35 -11.96
N VAL A 195 10.33 24.28 -11.47
CA VAL A 195 10.06 25.53 -12.18
C VAL A 195 11.24 26.47 -11.93
N SER A 196 12.25 26.40 -12.80
CA SER A 196 13.31 27.41 -13.06
C SER A 196 13.61 28.39 -11.91
N GLY A 197 14.44 27.98 -10.95
CA GLY A 197 15.11 28.87 -9.99
C GLY A 197 16.59 29.07 -10.36
N PRO A 198 17.24 30.17 -9.94
CA PRO A 198 18.58 30.56 -10.41
C PRO A 198 19.76 29.70 -9.93
N SER A 199 19.53 28.60 -9.21
CA SER A 199 20.61 27.72 -8.72
C SER A 199 20.07 26.32 -8.38
N GLY A 200 20.22 25.37 -9.31
CA GLY A 200 19.84 23.97 -9.12
C GLY A 200 19.56 23.24 -10.45
N PRO A 201 19.65 21.89 -10.50
CA PRO A 201 19.27 21.14 -11.70
C PRO A 201 17.80 21.39 -12.02
N VAL A 202 17.52 21.85 -13.24
CA VAL A 202 16.17 22.23 -13.71
C VAL A 202 15.22 21.03 -13.70
N SER A 203 15.77 19.82 -13.88
CA SER A 203 15.12 18.56 -13.58
C SER A 203 16.13 17.46 -13.27
N TYR A 204 15.70 16.44 -12.55
CA TYR A 204 16.46 15.24 -12.25
C TYR A 204 15.54 14.03 -12.28
N ARG A 205 16.09 12.89 -12.70
CA ARG A 205 15.36 11.64 -12.73
C ARG A 205 16.26 10.49 -12.28
N CYS A 206 15.75 9.72 -11.33
CA CYS A 206 16.33 8.47 -10.95
C CYS A 206 15.36 7.32 -11.22
N LYS A 207 15.87 6.28 -11.89
CA LYS A 207 15.08 5.11 -12.28
C LYS A 207 15.71 3.85 -11.74
N LEU A 208 14.93 3.06 -11.04
CA LEU A 208 15.26 1.72 -10.61
C LEU A 208 15.65 0.89 -11.82
N THR A 209 16.85 0.33 -11.74
CA THR A 209 17.40 -0.55 -12.76
C THR A 209 17.37 -1.99 -12.31
N ARG A 210 17.48 -2.21 -10.98
CA ARG A 210 17.52 -3.54 -10.40
C ARG A 210 17.09 -3.53 -8.94
N VAL A 211 16.39 -4.59 -8.55
CA VAL A 211 16.24 -5.03 -7.16
C VAL A 211 16.65 -6.49 -7.12
N GLU A 212 17.61 -6.84 -6.28
CA GLU A 212 18.06 -8.23 -6.20
C GLU A 212 18.39 -8.67 -4.78
N VAL A 213 18.04 -9.92 -4.48
CA VAL A 213 18.52 -10.60 -3.28
C VAL A 213 20.00 -10.90 -3.46
N SER A 214 20.83 -10.33 -2.59
CA SER A 214 22.27 -10.54 -2.63
C SER A 214 22.63 -11.97 -2.21
N LYS A 215 23.81 -12.43 -2.65
CA LYS A 215 24.43 -13.66 -2.14
C LYS A 215 24.77 -13.57 -0.65
N LYS A 216 24.93 -12.35 -0.13
CA LYS A 216 25.10 -12.11 1.31
C LYS A 216 23.76 -12.38 2.01
N LYS A 217 23.76 -13.30 2.98
CA LYS A 217 22.57 -13.69 3.73
C LYS A 217 21.90 -12.46 4.36
N GLY A 218 20.58 -12.34 4.17
CA GLY A 218 19.79 -11.26 4.75
C GLY A 218 19.99 -9.91 4.07
N THR A 219 20.48 -9.88 2.83
CA THR A 219 20.74 -8.63 2.12
C THR A 219 19.96 -8.56 0.81
N LEU A 220 19.33 -7.42 0.57
CA LEU A 220 18.70 -7.04 -0.69
C LEU A 220 19.32 -5.73 -1.16
N VAL A 221 19.57 -5.61 -2.46
CA VAL A 221 20.23 -4.44 -3.06
C VAL A 221 19.30 -3.82 -4.07
N LEU A 222 19.09 -2.51 -3.96
CA LEU A 222 18.40 -1.69 -4.94
C LEU A 222 19.44 -0.86 -5.68
N THR A 223 19.38 -0.88 -7.00
CA THR A 223 20.24 -0.05 -7.85
C THR A 223 19.35 0.81 -8.73
N ARG A 224 19.54 2.12 -8.66
CA ARG A 224 18.85 3.10 -9.48
C ARG A 224 19.86 3.92 -10.27
N ARG A 225 19.51 4.27 -11.50
CA ARG A 225 20.33 5.13 -12.36
C ARG A 225 19.74 6.52 -12.39
N CYS A 226 20.55 7.47 -11.96
CA CYS A 226 20.15 8.85 -11.84
C CYS A 226 20.76 9.70 -12.95
N ARG A 227 19.99 10.67 -13.45
CA ARG A 227 20.40 11.62 -14.50
C ARG A 227 19.80 12.99 -14.24
N ALA A 228 20.62 14.03 -14.39
CA ALA A 228 20.14 15.40 -14.47
C ALA A 228 19.63 15.70 -15.88
N GLY A 229 18.53 16.45 -15.99
CA GLY A 229 18.03 16.96 -17.27
C GLY A 229 18.82 18.18 -17.75
N ALA A 230 19.26 19.03 -16.82
CA ALA A 230 20.18 20.14 -17.04
C ALA A 230 21.06 20.31 -15.81
N ALA A 231 22.35 20.61 -16.01
CA ALA A 231 23.32 20.75 -14.93
C ALA A 231 24.36 21.82 -15.28
N GLU A 232 24.90 22.48 -14.25
CA GLU A 232 26.02 23.39 -14.39
C GLU A 232 27.31 22.60 -14.72
N CYS A 233 28.27 23.27 -15.37
CA CYS A 233 29.59 22.70 -15.66
C CYS A 233 30.23 22.13 -14.38
N GLY A 234 30.83 20.93 -14.48
CA GLY A 234 31.44 20.22 -13.36
C GLY A 234 30.48 19.51 -12.39
N SER A 235 29.16 19.74 -12.50
CA SER A 235 28.15 19.04 -11.70
C SER A 235 27.97 17.59 -12.14
N VAL A 236 27.57 16.71 -11.22
CA VAL A 236 27.23 15.32 -11.56
C VAL A 236 25.97 15.29 -12.42
N VAL A 237 26.10 14.83 -13.67
CA VAL A 237 25.00 14.71 -14.64
C VAL A 237 24.40 13.32 -14.65
N SER A 238 25.13 12.31 -14.20
CA SER A 238 24.58 10.98 -13.95
C SER A 238 25.41 10.22 -12.94
N ALA A 239 24.75 9.35 -12.17
CA ALA A 239 25.39 8.38 -11.29
C ALA A 239 24.50 7.15 -11.19
N ASP A 240 25.09 6.01 -10.84
CA ASP A 240 24.33 4.88 -10.32
C ASP A 240 24.29 5.01 -8.79
N GLU A 241 23.11 4.85 -8.21
CA GLU A 241 22.91 4.84 -6.76
C GLU A 241 22.53 3.45 -6.30
N THR A 242 23.25 2.98 -5.29
CA THR A 242 23.05 1.66 -4.67
C THR A 242 22.59 1.84 -3.23
N ILE A 243 21.47 1.21 -2.89
CA ILE A 243 20.91 1.15 -1.54
C ILE A 243 20.93 -0.30 -1.08
N THR A 244 21.50 -0.54 0.09
CA THR A 244 21.59 -1.87 0.69
C THR A 244 20.59 -2.01 1.82
N VAL A 245 19.68 -2.97 1.70
CA VAL A 245 18.76 -3.36 2.75
C VAL A 245 19.29 -4.58 3.46
N THR A 246 19.48 -4.47 4.78
CA THR A 246 19.95 -5.57 5.62
C THR A 246 18.87 -5.97 6.59
N ALA A 247 18.57 -7.27 6.66
CA ALA A 247 17.59 -7.84 7.56
C ALA A 247 18.10 -9.11 8.24
N ASN A 248 17.63 -9.33 9.46
CA ASN A 248 17.82 -10.57 10.22
C ASN A 248 16.47 -11.04 10.77
N ASP A 249 16.48 -11.96 11.75
CA ASP A 249 15.26 -12.53 12.31
C ASP A 249 14.35 -11.52 13.06
N SER A 250 14.85 -10.33 13.41
CA SER A 250 14.11 -9.36 14.24
C SER A 250 14.22 -7.90 13.82
N SER A 251 15.09 -7.55 12.87
CA SER A 251 15.29 -6.16 12.45
C SER A 251 15.54 -6.03 10.95
N VAL A 252 15.18 -4.88 10.39
CA VAL A 252 15.51 -4.45 9.02
C VAL A 252 16.00 -3.01 9.00
N SER A 253 16.99 -2.72 8.15
CA SER A 253 17.44 -1.36 7.87
C SER A 253 17.77 -1.17 6.39
N ALA A 254 17.60 0.05 5.90
CA ALA A 254 18.07 0.48 4.60
C ALA A 254 19.25 1.45 4.78
N SER A 255 20.30 1.31 4.00
CA SER A 255 21.41 2.27 3.97
C SER A 255 21.00 3.57 3.30
N GLU A 256 21.79 4.63 3.50
CA GLU A 256 21.79 5.76 2.57
C GLU A 256 22.21 5.29 1.17
N ALA A 257 21.84 6.08 0.15
CA ALA A 257 22.22 5.82 -1.22
C ALA A 257 23.73 6.10 -1.43
N ALA A 258 24.47 5.09 -1.84
CA ALA A 258 25.87 5.23 -2.23
C ALA A 258 25.95 5.50 -3.74
N ARG A 259 26.65 6.57 -4.14
CA ARG A 259 26.87 6.91 -5.56
C ARG A 259 28.10 6.23 -6.13
N GLU A 260 27.94 5.69 -7.32
CA GLU A 260 28.97 5.05 -8.13
C GLU A 260 28.87 5.56 -9.58
N ASN A 261 29.93 5.35 -10.37
CA ASN A 261 29.97 5.68 -11.80
C ASN A 261 29.56 7.14 -12.12
N GLU A 262 29.99 8.10 -11.29
CA GLU A 262 29.67 9.51 -11.51
C GLU A 262 30.21 10.01 -12.85
N VAL A 263 29.34 10.62 -13.64
CA VAL A 263 29.68 11.40 -14.83
C VAL A 263 29.40 12.86 -14.54
N ARG A 264 30.34 13.74 -14.85
CA ARG A 264 30.21 15.19 -14.64
C ARG A 264 30.03 15.93 -15.96
N ALA A 265 29.30 17.05 -15.91
CA ALA A 265 29.10 17.93 -17.06
C ALA A 265 30.46 18.43 -17.55
N ASP A 266 30.70 18.28 -18.85
CA ASP A 266 31.86 18.88 -19.52
C ASP A 266 31.72 20.41 -19.51
N CYS A 267 32.84 21.09 -19.31
CA CYS A 267 32.91 22.53 -19.22
C CYS A 267 33.32 23.19 -20.54
N GLY A 268 33.85 22.42 -21.50
CA GLY A 268 34.50 22.94 -22.70
C GLY A 268 35.78 23.70 -22.34
N ASP A 269 36.88 23.39 -23.03
CA ASP A 269 38.12 24.18 -22.97
C ASP A 269 38.03 25.43 -23.87
#